data_AF-A0A5K1VC72-F1
#
_entry.id   AF-A0A5K1VC72-F1
#
_cell.length_a   1.000
_cell.length_b   1.000
_cell.length_c   1.000
_cell.angle_alpha   90.00
_cell.angle_beta   90.00
_cell.angle_gamma   90.00
#
_symmetry.space_group_name_H-M   'P 1'
#
loop_
_entity.id
_entity.type
_entity.pdbx_description
1 polymer ?
#
loop_
_entity_poly.entity_id
_entity_poly.type
_entity_poly.pdbx_seq_one_letter_code
_entity_poly.pdbx_strand_id
1 'polypeptide(L)'
;MMMTNMTFTKGVGTPKYKAHEILNREHYKMQSDIYSFSITMLQIITWQDPFPKSEYPHPWDIADTITIGKRTNIIKEVQEDIKEIT
;
A
#
# COMPACT_ATOMS: atom_id res chain seq x y z
N MET A 1 4.36 28.25 2.88
CA MET A 1 4.61 26.81 2.64
C MET A 1 4.22 26.06 3.91
N MET A 2 3.05 25.41 3.92
CA MET A 2 2.50 24.70 5.08
C MET A 2 2.04 23.29 4.65
N MET A 3 2.96 22.41 4.24
CA MET A 3 2.59 21.06 3.80
C MET A 3 3.35 19.92 4.49
N THR A 4 4.18 20.20 5.50
CA THR A 4 4.98 19.18 6.18
C THR A 4 4.41 18.72 7.53
N ASN A 5 3.31 19.32 7.99
CA ASN A 5 2.71 19.06 9.31
C ASN A 5 1.24 18.64 9.22
N MET A 6 0.92 17.73 8.31
CA MET A 6 -0.40 17.09 8.24
C MET A 6 -0.25 15.59 8.49
N THR A 7 -0.37 15.17 9.76
CA THR A 7 -0.63 13.77 10.10
C THR A 7 -2.11 13.49 9.84
N PHE A 8 -2.49 13.38 8.56
CA PHE A 8 -3.86 13.06 8.17
C PHE A 8 -4.16 11.62 8.65
N THR A 9 -4.95 11.53 9.71
CA THR A 9 -5.50 10.33 10.34
C THR A 9 -4.59 9.56 11.31
N LYS A 10 -4.49 10.12 12.52
CA LYS A 10 -4.10 9.43 13.75
C LYS A 10 -5.06 8.25 14.00
N GLY A 11 -4.73 7.07 13.48
CA GLY A 11 -5.43 5.81 13.75
C GLY A 11 -6.72 5.52 12.96
N VAL A 12 -7.10 6.35 11.97
CA VAL A 12 -8.37 6.16 11.22
C VAL A 12 -8.14 6.20 9.71
N GLY A 13 -7.88 5.06 9.10
CA GLY A 13 -7.78 4.94 7.65
C GLY A 13 -7.37 3.53 7.26
N THR A 14 -7.62 3.13 6.01
CA THR A 14 -7.31 1.78 5.57
C THR A 14 -5.79 1.62 5.41
N PRO A 15 -5.10 0.83 6.26
CA PRO A 15 -3.64 0.71 6.24
C PRO A 15 -3.12 0.18 4.90
N LYS A 16 -3.98 -0.47 4.11
CA LYS A 16 -3.68 -1.00 2.78
C LYS A 16 -3.14 0.03 1.78
N TYR A 17 -3.50 1.31 1.91
CA TYR A 17 -3.05 2.37 1.00
C TYR A 17 -1.98 3.29 1.61
N LYS A 18 -1.52 3.01 2.85
CA LYS A 18 -0.53 3.85 3.54
C LYS A 18 0.87 3.28 3.33
N ALA A 19 1.80 4.15 2.92
CA ALA A 19 3.20 3.80 2.81
C ALA A 19 3.84 3.52 4.18
N HIS A 20 4.93 2.75 4.20
CA HIS A 20 5.67 2.41 5.43
C HIS A 20 6.12 3.65 6.21
N GLU A 21 6.48 4.74 5.52
CA GLU A 21 6.88 6.02 6.13
C GLU A 21 5.73 6.66 6.92
N ILE A 22 4.50 6.63 6.39
CA ILE A 22 3.31 7.14 7.09
C ILE A 22 2.98 6.25 8.29
N LEU A 23 3.14 4.92 8.15
CA LEU A 23 2.91 3.97 9.23
C LEU A 23 3.92 4.15 10.37
N ASN A 24 5.17 4.49 10.04
CA ASN A 24 6.24 4.78 10.99
C ASN A 24 6.17 6.20 11.61
N ARG A 25 5.08 6.95 11.35
CA ARG A 25 4.86 8.33 11.81
C ARG A 25 5.89 9.32 11.27
N GLU A 26 6.51 9.02 10.15
CA GLU A 26 7.40 9.96 9.46
C GLU A 26 6.59 11.00 8.69
N HIS A 27 7.28 12.06 8.25
CA HIS A 27 6.65 13.14 7.50
C HIS A 27 6.10 12.63 6.18
N TYR A 28 4.86 13.03 5.88
CA TYR A 28 4.22 12.81 4.58
C TYR A 28 5.09 13.37 3.45
N LYS A 29 5.37 12.55 2.45
CA LYS A 29 6.17 12.92 1.26
C LYS A 29 5.43 12.51 0.00
N MET A 30 5.86 13.06 -1.13
CA MET A 30 5.36 12.68 -2.46
C MET A 30 5.48 11.16 -2.73
N GLN A 31 6.44 10.48 -2.11
CA GLN A 31 6.61 9.03 -2.19
C GLN A 31 5.41 8.25 -1.62
N SER A 32 4.73 8.81 -0.62
CA SER A 32 3.51 8.25 -0.07
C SER A 32 2.36 8.25 -1.08
N ASP A 33 2.21 9.34 -1.84
CA ASP A 33 1.19 9.43 -2.90
C ASP A 33 1.46 8.38 -3.98
N ILE A 34 2.72 8.23 -4.40
CA ILE A 34 3.14 7.24 -5.40
C ILE A 34 2.79 5.82 -4.94
N TYR A 35 3.00 5.50 -3.65
CA TYR A 35 2.61 4.21 -3.10
C TYR A 35 1.10 3.99 -3.21
N SER A 36 0.30 4.95 -2.74
CA SER A 36 -1.17 4.83 -2.77
C SER A 36 -1.73 4.70 -4.20
N PHE A 37 -1.13 5.42 -5.16
CA PHE A 37 -1.44 5.30 -6.58
C PHE A 37 -1.09 3.91 -7.12
N SER A 38 0.07 3.37 -6.76
CA SER A 38 0.51 2.03 -7.19
C SER A 38 -0.42 0.92 -6.69
N ILE A 39 -0.88 0.99 -5.44
CA ILE A 39 -1.85 0.03 -4.89
C ILE A 39 -3.21 0.14 -5.58
N THR A 40 -3.64 1.37 -5.93
CA THR A 40 -4.88 1.59 -6.68
C THR A 40 -4.78 1.02 -8.10
N MET A 41 -3.65 1.25 -8.78
CA MET A 41 -3.40 0.70 -10.11
C MET A 41 -3.36 -0.83 -10.07
N LEU A 42 -2.74 -1.42 -9.05
CA LEU A 42 -2.71 -2.87 -8.84
C LEU A 42 -4.12 -3.46 -8.70
N GLN A 43 -4.98 -2.79 -7.93
CA GLN A 43 -6.39 -3.17 -7.78
C GLN A 43 -7.16 -3.12 -9.11
N ILE A 44 -6.86 -2.15 -9.97
CA ILE A 44 -7.50 -2.02 -11.29
C ILE A 44 -7.03 -3.10 -12.26
N ILE A 45 -5.72 -3.40 -12.29
CA ILE A 45 -5.14 -4.40 -13.20
C ILE A 45 -5.63 -5.80 -12.85
N THR A 46 -5.60 -6.15 -11.56
CA THR A 46 -5.95 -7.49 -11.08
C THR A 46 -7.46 -7.69 -10.93
N TRP A 47 -8.23 -6.60 -10.86
CA TRP A 47 -9.63 -6.61 -10.45
C TRP A 47 -9.88 -7.31 -9.10
N GLN A 48 -8.84 -7.43 -8.27
CA GLN A 48 -8.87 -8.11 -6.98
C GLN A 48 -8.43 -7.16 -5.85
N ASP A 49 -8.78 -7.48 -4.60
CA ASP A 49 -8.28 -6.70 -3.47
C ASP A 49 -6.80 -7.03 -3.24
N PRO A 50 -5.90 -6.03 -3.27
CA PRO A 50 -4.46 -6.23 -3.10
C PRO A 50 -4.08 -6.79 -1.72
N PHE A 51 -5.00 -6.76 -0.75
CA PHE A 51 -4.84 -7.37 0.57
C PHE A 51 -6.09 -8.17 0.92
N PRO A 52 -6.18 -9.44 0.49
CA PRO A 52 -7.37 -10.26 0.75
C PRO A 52 -7.53 -10.51 2.24
N LYS A 53 -8.77 -10.41 2.73
CA LYS A 53 -9.11 -10.66 4.15
C LYS A 53 -8.80 -12.10 4.61
N SER A 54 -8.62 -13.02 3.66
CA SER A 54 -8.22 -14.40 3.94
C SER A 54 -6.76 -14.51 4.43
N GLU A 55 -5.86 -13.68 3.90
CA GLU A 55 -4.45 -13.64 4.30
C GLU A 55 -4.20 -12.60 5.39
N TYR A 56 -4.97 -11.51 5.36
CA TYR A 56 -4.87 -10.40 6.32
C TYR A 56 -6.21 -10.25 7.04
N PRO A 57 -6.48 -11.07 8.06
CA PRO A 57 -7.73 -11.00 8.83
C PRO A 57 -7.86 -9.66 9.54
N HIS A 58 -6.73 -9.02 9.88
CA HIS A 58 -6.73 -7.77 10.60
C HIS A 58 -5.92 -6.65 9.90
N PRO A 59 -6.35 -5.38 10.05
CA PRO A 59 -5.65 -4.26 9.43
C PRO A 59 -4.20 -4.06 9.91
N TRP A 60 -3.87 -4.51 11.13
CA TRP A 60 -2.50 -4.43 11.65
C TRP A 60 -1.54 -5.42 10.99
N ASP A 61 -2.02 -6.56 10.51
CA ASP A 61 -1.19 -7.54 9.78
C ASP A 61 -0.67 -6.92 8.47
N ILE A 62 -1.51 -6.11 7.83
CA ILE A 62 -1.16 -5.32 6.64
C ILE A 62 -0.11 -4.27 7.00
N ALA A 63 -0.33 -3.53 8.10
CA ALA A 63 0.59 -2.51 8.56
C ALA A 63 1.98 -3.08 8.90
N ASP A 64 2.02 -4.24 9.57
CA ASP A 64 3.26 -4.93 9.92
C ASP A 64 4.00 -5.40 8.66
N THR A 65 3.28 -6.00 7.72
CA THR A 65 3.84 -6.46 6.44
C THR A 65 4.46 -5.33 5.63
N ILE A 66 3.77 -4.18 5.55
CA ILE A 66 4.26 -2.98 4.85
C ILE A 66 5.48 -2.40 5.59
N THR A 67 5.47 -2.38 6.92
CA THR A 67 6.61 -1.89 7.74
C THR A 67 7.85 -2.77 7.57
N ILE A 68 7.67 -4.09 7.47
CA ILE A 68 8.75 -5.06 7.21
C ILE A 68 9.29 -4.93 5.78
N GLY A 69 8.57 -4.25 4.87
CA GLY A 69 8.95 -4.11 3.47
C GLY A 69 8.67 -5.37 2.64
N LYS A 70 7.85 -6.30 3.16
CA LYS A 70 7.45 -7.49 2.43
C LYS A 70 6.41 -7.11 1.38
N ARG A 71 6.68 -7.45 0.12
CA ARG A 71 5.76 -7.21 -1.01
C ARG A 71 4.73 -8.32 -1.11
N THR A 72 3.50 -7.97 -1.50
CA THR A 72 2.40 -8.92 -1.69
C THR A 72 2.65 -9.86 -2.86
N ASN A 73 2.11 -11.07 -2.81
CA ASN A 73 2.24 -12.06 -3.88
C ASN A 73 1.58 -11.59 -5.18
N ILE A 74 0.53 -10.77 -5.07
CA ILE A 74 -0.21 -10.19 -6.19
C ILE A 74 0.69 -9.36 -7.14
N ILE A 75 1.74 -8.72 -6.61
CA ILE A 75 2.71 -8.00 -7.46
C ILE A 75 3.50 -8.97 -8.35
N LYS A 76 3.73 -10.21 -7.91
CA LYS A 76 4.43 -11.22 -8.71
C LYS A 76 3.55 -11.73 -9.84
N GLU A 77 2.28 -12.01 -9.56
CA GLU A 77 1.29 -12.42 -10.57
C GLU A 77 1.15 -11.36 -11.66
N VAL A 78 0.95 -10.09 -11.30
CA VAL A 78 0.87 -9.00 -12.28
C VAL A 78 2.15 -8.82 -13.09
N GLN A 79 3.32 -9.06 -12.48
CA GLN A 79 4.59 -9.00 -13.21
C GLN A 79 4.72 -10.15 -14.22
N GLU A 80 4.12 -11.30 -13.95
CA GLU A 80 4.06 -12.42 -14.89
C GLU A 80 3.07 -12.09 -16.03
N ASP A 81 1.87 -11.59 -15.71
CA ASP A 81 0.86 -11.19 -16.70
C ASP A 81 1.39 -10.12 -17.67
N ILE A 82 2.09 -9.11 -17.16
CA ILE A 82 2.66 -8.03 -18.00
C ILE A 82 3.80 -8.57 -18.90
N LYS A 83 4.56 -9.56 -18.42
CA LYS A 83 5.62 -10.18 -19.22
C LYS A 83 5.07 -11.00 -20.39
N GLU A 84 3.89 -11.59 -20.26
CA GLU A 84 3.27 -12.35 -21.36
C GLU A 84 2.76 -11.46 -22.50
N ILE A 85 2.55 -10.16 -22.24
CA ILE A 85 2.03 -9.20 -23.23
C ILE A 85 3.18 -8.57 -24.05
N THR A 86 4.44 -8.75 -23.66
CA THR A 86 5.64 -8.21 -24.34
C THR A 86 6.36 -9.30 -25.14
#